data_AF-A0A914C597-F1
#
_entry.id   AF-A0A914C597-F1
#
_cell.length_a   1.000
_cell.length_b   1.000
_cell.length_c   1.000
_cell.angle_alpha   90.00
_cell.angle_beta   90.00
_cell.angle_gamma   90.00
#
_symmetry.space_group_name_H-M   'P 1'
#
loop_
_entity.id
_entity.type
_entity.pdbx_description
1 polymer ?
#
loop_
_entity_poly.entity_id
_entity_poly.type
_entity_poly.pdbx_seq_one_letter_code
_entity_poly.pdbx_strand_id
1 'polypeptide(L)'
;MFMKSSISAILIILSFLVLLDACKITVKLKSRTRNKFQIQIFVPALKQKTEKVTFERPGEKKVQVEGLECWKEHWLIRTWKLDADGNWVHALPDDKELKVKLEGNGWLRIMIDDDLKPWINERNGIFCSEGMCG
;
A
#
# COMPACT_ATOMS: atom_id res chain seq x y z
N MET A 1 -6.34 -26.67 41.20
CA MET A 1 -7.26 -25.56 40.86
C MET A 1 -6.55 -24.36 40.21
N PHE A 2 -5.24 -24.17 40.40
CA PHE A 2 -4.45 -23.08 39.78
C PHE A 2 -4.30 -23.13 38.25
N MET A 3 -4.32 -24.32 37.64
CA MET A 3 -4.01 -24.49 36.20
C MET A 3 -5.11 -23.95 35.26
N LYS A 4 -6.39 -23.94 35.69
CA LYS A 4 -7.52 -23.42 34.89
C LYS A 4 -7.51 -21.88 34.78
N SER A 5 -7.06 -21.20 35.84
CA SER A 5 -6.97 -19.74 35.90
C SER A 5 -5.86 -19.21 34.98
N SER A 6 -4.71 -19.87 34.94
CA SER A 6 -3.60 -19.51 34.03
C SER A 6 -3.93 -19.73 32.56
N ILE A 7 -4.64 -20.81 32.20
CA ILE A 7 -5.05 -21.04 30.80
C ILE A 7 -6.03 -19.97 30.32
N SER A 8 -6.98 -19.57 31.17
CA SER A 8 -7.94 -18.52 30.85
C SER A 8 -7.26 -17.16 30.66
N ALA A 9 -6.24 -16.84 31.48
CA ALA A 9 -5.47 -15.62 31.34
C ALA A 9 -4.62 -15.60 30.04
N ILE A 10 -4.00 -16.73 29.68
CA ILE A 10 -3.23 -16.86 28.43
C ILE A 10 -4.15 -16.67 27.21
N LEU A 11 -5.34 -17.28 27.21
CA LEU A 11 -6.31 -17.12 26.12
C LEU A 11 -6.78 -15.66 25.97
N ILE A 12 -7.01 -14.95 27.08
CA ILE A 12 -7.38 -13.54 27.06
C ILE A 12 -6.23 -12.70 26.47
N ILE A 13 -4.99 -12.92 26.91
CA ILE A 13 -3.82 -12.20 26.37
C ILE A 13 -3.63 -12.48 24.87
N LEU A 14 -3.79 -13.74 24.44
CA LEU A 14 -3.71 -14.10 23.03
C LEU A 14 -4.80 -13.38 22.20
N SER A 15 -6.03 -13.31 22.72
CA SER A 15 -7.13 -12.61 22.04
C SER A 15 -6.90 -11.10 21.94
N PHE A 16 -6.31 -10.47 22.94
CA PHE A 16 -5.93 -9.05 22.89
C PHE A 16 -4.80 -8.76 21.89
N LEU A 17 -3.85 -9.69 21.72
CA LEU A 17 -2.77 -9.53 20.74
C LEU A 17 -3.27 -9.61 19.29
N VAL A 18 -4.33 -10.37 19.03
CA VAL A 18 -4.97 -10.42 17.70
C VAL A 18 -5.71 -9.11 17.37
N LEU A 19 -6.12 -8.33 18.37
CA LEU A 19 -6.82 -7.05 18.14
C LEU A 19 -5.87 -5.89 17.79
N LEU A 20 -4.55 -6.08 17.88
CA LEU A 20 -3.56 -5.11 17.48
C LEU A 20 -3.05 -5.44 16.06
N ASP A 21 -3.96 -5.36 15.08
CA ASP A 21 -3.61 -5.50 13.67
C ASP A 21 -2.87 -4.25 13.17
N ALA A 22 -1.61 -4.14 13.58
CA ALA A 22 -0.66 -3.22 13.01
C ALA A 22 -0.20 -3.76 11.66
N CYS A 23 -0.34 -2.95 10.61
CA CYS A 23 0.30 -3.25 9.36
C CYS A 23 1.66 -2.56 9.29
N LYS A 24 2.65 -3.31 8.80
CA LYS A 24 4.01 -2.84 8.51
C LYS A 24 4.37 -3.28 7.11
N ILE A 25 4.08 -2.41 6.16
CA ILE A 25 4.09 -2.74 4.74
C ILE A 25 5.17 -1.93 4.03
N THR A 26 6.16 -2.62 3.46
CA THR A 26 7.10 -2.01 2.52
C THR A 26 6.55 -2.11 1.09
N VAL A 27 6.25 -0.96 0.48
CA VAL A 27 5.81 -0.91 -0.92
C VAL A 27 7.02 -0.64 -1.82
N LYS A 28 7.36 -1.63 -2.65
CA LYS A 28 8.39 -1.53 -3.69
C LYS A 28 7.74 -0.99 -4.96
N LEU A 29 8.04 0.25 -5.32
CA LEU A 29 7.55 0.92 -6.52
C LEU A 29 8.57 0.70 -7.64
N LYS A 30 8.19 -0.04 -8.69
CA LYS A 30 9.08 -0.36 -9.81
C LYS A 30 8.54 0.24 -11.11
N SER A 31 9.29 1.20 -11.66
CA SER A 31 9.06 1.76 -12.99
C SER A 31 9.76 0.92 -14.05
N ARG A 32 9.05 0.57 -15.12
CA ARG A 32 9.60 0.03 -16.36
C ARG A 32 9.57 1.02 -17.52
N THR A 33 8.88 2.15 -17.34
CA THR A 33 8.75 3.19 -18.35
C THR A 33 9.93 4.18 -18.34
N ARG A 34 10.18 4.79 -19.50
CA ARG A 34 11.08 5.95 -19.64
C ARG A 34 10.34 7.28 -19.46
N ASN A 35 9.02 7.27 -19.40
CA ASN A 35 8.21 8.45 -19.16
C ASN A 35 8.46 8.98 -17.75
N LYS A 36 8.57 10.31 -17.62
CA LYS A 36 8.69 10.95 -16.31
C LYS A 36 7.31 10.99 -15.65
N PHE A 37 7.21 10.48 -14.43
CA PHE A 37 5.96 10.47 -13.66
C PHE A 37 6.20 10.62 -12.16
N GLN A 38 5.14 10.95 -11.42
CA GLN A 38 5.11 10.87 -9.96
C GLN A 38 4.11 9.82 -9.50
N ILE A 39 4.36 9.22 -8.35
CA ILE A 39 3.44 8.29 -7.69
C ILE A 39 3.34 8.60 -6.20
N GLN A 40 2.16 8.39 -5.63
CA GLN A 40 1.89 8.60 -4.20
C GLN A 40 0.86 7.59 -3.73
N ILE A 41 1.04 7.12 -2.50
CA ILE A 41 0.13 6.19 -1.84
C ILE A 41 -0.63 6.97 -0.78
N PHE A 42 -1.95 6.88 -0.82
CA PHE A 42 -2.85 7.39 0.20
C PHE A 42 -3.40 6.22 0.98
N VAL A 43 -3.38 6.31 2.31
CA VAL A 43 -3.92 5.30 3.20
C VAL A 43 -4.94 5.99 4.11
N PRO A 44 -6.19 6.15 3.63
CA PRO A 44 -7.22 6.96 4.29
C PRO A 44 -7.53 6.52 5.72
N ALA A 45 -7.57 5.20 5.99
CA ALA A 45 -7.76 4.65 7.33
C ALA A 45 -6.75 5.17 8.36
N LEU A 46 -5.52 5.45 7.90
CA LEU A 46 -4.43 5.98 8.71
C LEU A 46 -4.32 7.51 8.63
N LYS A 47 -5.21 8.18 7.87
CA LYS A 47 -5.16 9.62 7.55
C LYS A 47 -3.78 10.07 7.05
N GLN A 48 -3.07 9.18 6.37
CA GLN A 48 -1.71 9.43 5.90
C GLN A 48 -1.59 9.30 4.39
N LYS A 49 -0.55 9.93 3.87
CA LYS A 49 -0.08 9.78 2.50
C LYS A 49 1.44 9.74 2.52
N THR A 50 2.03 8.96 1.63
CA THR A 50 3.49 8.96 1.46
C THR A 50 3.95 10.27 0.84
N GLU A 51 5.25 10.53 0.83
CA GLU A 51 5.80 11.52 -0.09
C GLU A 51 5.52 11.14 -1.55
N LYS A 52 5.50 12.15 -2.44
CA LYS A 52 5.45 11.91 -3.87
C LYS A 52 6.81 11.40 -4.34
N VAL A 53 6.79 10.24 -4.97
CA VAL A 53 8.00 9.62 -5.54
C VAL A 53 8.06 9.94 -7.02
N THR A 54 9.08 10.70 -7.45
CA THR A 54 9.30 11.02 -8.87
C THR A 54 10.18 9.95 -9.52
N PHE A 55 9.78 9.43 -10.68
CA PHE A 55 10.60 8.60 -11.55
C PHE A 55 10.91 9.36 -12.84
N GLU A 56 12.19 9.39 -13.22
CA GLU A 56 12.64 10.00 -14.48
C GLU A 56 13.13 8.95 -15.49
N ARG A 57 13.39 7.72 -15.00
CA ARG A 57 13.89 6.57 -15.75
C ARG A 57 13.38 5.27 -15.09
N PRO A 58 13.46 4.12 -15.77
CA PRO A 58 13.20 2.83 -15.14
C PRO A 58 14.03 2.62 -13.88
N GLY A 59 13.45 1.98 -12.87
CA GLY A 59 14.11 1.76 -11.58
C GLY A 59 13.15 1.31 -10.50
N GLU A 60 13.67 1.03 -9.31
CA GLU A 60 12.88 0.64 -8.14
C GLU A 60 13.14 1.61 -6.98
N LYS A 61 12.07 2.02 -6.29
CA LYS A 61 12.11 2.82 -5.06
C LYS A 61 11.22 2.16 -4.01
N LYS A 62 11.42 2.47 -2.73
CA LYS A 62 10.66 1.87 -1.63
C LYS A 62 10.03 2.96 -0.78
N VAL A 63 8.80 2.72 -0.34
CA VAL A 63 8.12 3.52 0.67
C VAL A 63 7.62 2.58 1.77
N GLN A 64 7.65 3.04 3.01
CA GLN A 64 7.14 2.29 4.14
C GLN A 64 5.82 2.90 4.60
N VAL A 65 4.88 2.02 4.93
CA VAL A 65 3.59 2.37 5.50
C VAL A 65 3.41 1.53 6.75
N GLU A 66 3.23 2.20 7.88
CA GLU A 66 2.99 1.56 9.17
C GLU A 66 1.78 2.20 9.84
N GLY A 67 0.96 1.40 10.51
CA GLY A 67 -0.17 1.88 11.30
C GLY A 67 -1.19 0.79 11.61
N LEU A 68 -2.11 1.08 12.54
CA LEU A 68 -3.16 0.16 12.96
C LEU A 68 -4.33 0.14 11.97
N GLU A 69 -4.87 -1.04 11.70
CA GLU A 69 -6.13 -1.23 10.97
C GLU A 69 -6.14 -0.57 9.57
N CYS A 70 -5.01 -0.59 8.88
CA CYS A 70 -4.86 0.09 7.60
C CYS A 70 -5.69 -0.51 6.45
N TRP A 71 -6.38 -1.61 6.70
CA TRP A 71 -7.31 -2.27 5.79
C TRP A 71 -8.73 -1.70 5.85
N LYS A 72 -9.06 -0.89 6.88
CA LYS A 72 -10.43 -0.36 7.08
C LYS A 72 -10.96 0.42 5.87
N GLU A 73 -10.08 1.11 5.15
CA GLU A 73 -10.40 1.87 3.96
C GLU A 73 -9.50 1.47 2.79
N HIS A 74 -9.97 1.73 1.57
CA HIS A 74 -9.18 1.48 0.36
C HIS A 74 -7.95 2.39 0.32
N TRP A 75 -6.79 1.78 0.14
CA TRP A 75 -5.59 2.48 -0.27
C TRP A 75 -5.79 2.98 -1.69
N LEU A 76 -5.36 4.21 -1.94
CA LEU A 76 -5.39 4.83 -3.27
C LEU A 76 -3.96 5.02 -3.74
N ILE A 77 -3.61 4.43 -4.89
CA ILE A 77 -2.30 4.61 -5.50
C ILE A 77 -2.48 5.43 -6.76
N ARG A 78 -1.96 6.65 -6.71
CA ARG A 78 -2.16 7.67 -7.75
C ARG A 78 -0.87 7.98 -8.47
N THR A 79 -0.98 8.21 -9.77
CA THR A 79 0.13 8.63 -10.63
C THR A 79 -0.16 9.98 -11.28
N TRP A 80 0.89 10.79 -11.48
CA TRP A 80 0.84 12.08 -12.18
C TRP A 80 1.84 12.10 -13.31
N LYS A 81 1.50 12.82 -14.38
CA LYS A 81 2.35 13.09 -15.53
C LYS A 81 2.49 14.60 -15.73
N LEU A 82 3.50 15.00 -16.48
CA LEU A 82 3.62 16.39 -16.93
C LEU A 82 2.66 16.61 -18.10
N ASP A 83 1.92 17.72 -18.07
CA ASP A 83 1.22 18.22 -19.24
C ASP A 83 2.17 19.00 -20.17
N ALA A 84 1.62 19.56 -21.26
CA ALA A 84 2.41 20.33 -22.23
C ALA A 84 3.03 21.60 -21.65
N ASP A 85 2.44 22.14 -20.57
CA ASP A 85 2.89 23.35 -19.89
C ASP A 85 3.87 23.04 -18.74
N GLY A 86 4.18 21.76 -18.51
CA GLY A 86 5.09 21.31 -17.46
C GLY A 86 4.44 21.23 -16.07
N ASN A 87 3.12 21.24 -15.97
CA ASN A 87 2.40 21.06 -14.71
C ASN A 87 2.12 19.57 -14.46
N TRP A 88 2.13 19.19 -13.18
CA TRP A 88 1.76 17.83 -12.77
C TRP A 88 0.24 17.66 -12.76
N VAL A 89 -0.27 16.85 -13.68
CA VAL A 89 -1.68 16.48 -13.78
C VAL A 89 -1.87 14.99 -13.51
N HIS A 90 -3.08 14.59 -13.11
CA HIS A 90 -3.38 13.18 -12.90
C HIS A 90 -3.12 12.40 -14.20
N ALA A 91 -2.37 11.29 -14.10
CA ALA A 91 -2.06 10.46 -15.26
C ALA A 91 -3.29 9.65 -15.70
N LEU A 92 -4.15 9.30 -14.74
CA LEU A 92 -5.36 8.52 -14.91
C LEU A 92 -6.56 9.23 -14.26
N PRO A 93 -7.78 9.04 -14.78
CA PRO A 93 -9.00 9.45 -14.07
C PRO A 93 -9.18 8.70 -12.74
N ASP A 94 -9.91 9.30 -11.80
CA ASP A 94 -10.10 8.78 -10.42
C ASP A 94 -10.74 7.37 -10.34
N ASP A 95 -11.46 6.94 -11.38
CA ASP A 95 -12.07 5.60 -11.47
C ASP A 95 -11.10 4.53 -11.98
N LYS A 96 -9.93 4.93 -12.50
CA LYS A 96 -8.87 4.04 -13.01
C LYS A 96 -7.66 3.94 -12.09
N GLU A 97 -7.64 4.72 -11.01
CA GLU A 97 -6.63 4.61 -9.96
C GLU A 97 -6.67 3.22 -9.30
N LEU A 98 -5.52 2.72 -8.85
CA LEU A 98 -5.48 1.45 -8.14
C LEU A 98 -6.05 1.66 -6.73
N LYS A 99 -7.17 0.97 -6.47
CA LYS A 99 -7.89 0.96 -5.18
C LYS A 99 -7.86 -0.45 -4.61
N VAL A 100 -7.27 -0.62 -3.43
CA VAL A 100 -7.08 -1.94 -2.80
C VAL A 100 -7.17 -1.84 -1.28
N LYS A 101 -7.65 -2.88 -0.60
CA LYS A 101 -7.52 -3.03 0.85
C LYS A 101 -6.38 -3.97 1.16
N LEU A 102 -5.37 -3.48 1.88
CA LEU A 102 -4.15 -4.21 2.20
C LEU A 102 -3.97 -4.31 3.71
N GLU A 103 -3.51 -5.48 4.16
CA GLU A 103 -3.20 -5.77 5.56
C GLU A 103 -1.97 -6.67 5.68
N GLY A 104 -1.33 -6.63 6.84
CA GLY A 104 -0.29 -7.58 7.23
C GLY A 104 1.08 -6.95 7.38
N ASN A 105 2.07 -7.83 7.54
CA ASN A 105 3.45 -7.48 7.83
C ASN A 105 4.37 -8.08 6.76
N GLY A 106 4.98 -7.22 5.95
CA GLY A 106 5.81 -7.68 4.84
C GLY A 106 5.99 -6.63 3.74
N TRP A 107 5.92 -7.07 2.49
CA TRP A 107 6.13 -6.19 1.35
C TRP A 107 5.23 -6.53 0.15
N LEU A 108 4.92 -5.52 -0.66
CA LEU A 108 4.35 -5.70 -2.00
C LEU A 108 5.16 -4.94 -3.05
N ARG A 109 5.09 -5.38 -4.30
CA ARG A 109 5.66 -4.68 -5.45
C ARG A 109 4.54 -4.15 -6.34
N ILE A 110 4.54 -2.82 -6.54
CA ILE A 110 3.70 -2.13 -7.52
C ILE A 110 4.55 -1.84 -8.75
N MET A 111 4.07 -2.29 -9.90
CA MET A 111 4.67 -2.07 -11.20
C MET A 111 3.97 -0.92 -11.91
N ILE A 112 4.75 -0.09 -12.61
CA ILE A 112 4.25 1.00 -13.46
C ILE A 112 4.91 0.86 -14.83
N ASP A 113 4.08 0.65 -15.85
CA ASP A 113 4.49 0.55 -17.26
C ASP A 113 4.17 1.87 -18.01
N ASP A 114 4.22 1.87 -19.34
CA ASP A 114 4.13 3.10 -20.16
C ASP A 114 2.77 3.81 -20.09
N ASP A 115 1.70 3.10 -19.74
CA ASP A 115 0.36 3.65 -19.54
C ASP A 115 0.19 4.37 -18.19
N LEU A 116 1.25 4.38 -17.37
CA LEU A 116 1.31 4.94 -16.02
C LEU A 116 0.25 4.36 -15.06
N LYS A 117 -0.28 3.18 -15.39
CA LYS A 117 -1.25 2.48 -14.55
C LYS A 117 -0.53 1.58 -13.54
N PRO A 118 -0.67 1.87 -12.24
CA PRO A 118 -0.08 1.02 -11.22
C PRO A 118 -0.84 -0.31 -11.11
N TRP A 119 -0.10 -1.41 -10.98
CA TRP A 119 -0.66 -2.73 -10.70
C TRP A 119 0.23 -3.51 -9.73
N ILE A 120 -0.38 -4.38 -8.92
CA ILE A 120 0.35 -5.20 -7.93
C ILE A 120 0.86 -6.45 -8.62
N ASN A 121 2.18 -6.66 -8.60
CA ASN A 121 2.84 -7.80 -9.23
C ASN A 121 3.13 -8.94 -8.25
N GLU A 122 3.68 -8.61 -7.09
CA GLU A 122 4.13 -9.60 -6.10
C GLU A 122 3.84 -9.09 -4.70
N ARG A 123 3.59 -10.02 -3.79
CA ARG A 123 3.28 -9.76 -2.38
C ARG A 123 3.90 -10.83 -1.50
N ASN A 124 4.35 -10.47 -0.32
CA ASN A 124 4.83 -11.39 0.70
C ASN A 124 4.42 -10.88 2.09
N GLY A 125 3.71 -11.70 2.85
CA GLY A 125 3.18 -11.32 4.16
C GLY A 125 2.06 -10.26 4.12
N ILE A 126 1.56 -9.94 2.91
CA ILE A 126 0.50 -8.95 2.69
C ILE A 126 -0.76 -9.67 2.18
N PHE A 127 -1.83 -9.55 2.95
CA PHE A 127 -3.16 -9.95 2.54
C PHE A 127 -3.83 -8.81 1.77
N CYS A 128 -4.61 -9.15 0.73
CA CYS A 128 -5.48 -8.20 0.07
C CYS A 128 -6.90 -8.73 0.09
N SER A 129 -7.78 -8.01 0.76
CA SER A 129 -9.18 -8.41 0.94
C SER A 129 -10.10 -7.90 -0.16
N GLU A 130 -9.79 -6.73 -0.75
CA GLU A 130 -10.61 -6.09 -1.78
C GLU A 130 -9.74 -5.36 -2.82
N GLY A 131 -10.22 -5.31 -4.07
CA GLY A 131 -9.58 -4.59 -5.18
C GLY A 131 -8.77 -5.49 -6.13
N MET A 132 -8.11 -4.85 -7.10
CA MET A 132 -7.29 -5.55 -8.09
C MET A 132 -5.92 -5.88 -7.52
N CYS A 133 -5.87 -7.00 -6.81
CA CYS A 133 -4.66 -7.59 -6.26
C CYS A 133 -4.41 -8.88 -7.03
N GLY A 134 -3.52 -8.83 -8.02
CA GLY A 134 -3.24 -9.94 -8.95
C GLY A 134 -3.01 -11.28 -8.28
#